data_AF-E6W5P7-F1
#
_entry.id   AF-E6W5P7-F1
#
_cell.length_a   1.000
_cell.length_b   1.000
_cell.length_c   1.000
_cell.angle_alpha   90.00
_cell.angle_beta   90.00
_cell.angle_gamma   90.00
#
_symmetry.space_group_name_H-M   'P 1'
#
loop_
_entity.id
_entity.type
_entity.pdbx_description
1 polymer ?
#
loop_
_entity_poly.entity_id
_entity_poly.type
_entity_poly.pdbx_seq_one_letter_code
_entity_poly.pdbx_strand_id
1 'polypeptide(L)'
;MNTLPTPQILEPFGLFPLSALLRMLVRKSHHTPSPTSGTLLHQQNSLTLTDTSIFKELLSPQTRSEYFLHGYSGLYALSFSLRHTITQGAALLHMYGTNGSTCREHQELSALFDLDVPQQLRELQGLFRELTRGDLLPVLGFSALGCHLSWQKNGMCRAYDPYHNTCCSSTTAADSPFCHVHQPCAWWNMPQDMADAQTIMFAFYGWKEHLFAYTEEQLREEVGKFWHRIGMQQRIAPHLDDGALEVLQIESRETLSALGPKGLRRHFLRLARRTHPDNGGDHESFLRLQQAYGSALAFLHAPSP
;
A
#
# COMPACT_ATOMS: atom_id res chain seq x y z
N MET A 1 39.92 -3.46 20.95
CA MET A 1 38.77 -3.44 20.04
C MET A 1 37.82 -2.39 20.55
N ASN A 2 37.81 -1.21 19.92
CA ASN A 2 36.86 -0.15 20.28
C ASN A 2 35.49 -0.58 19.79
N THR A 3 34.63 -0.99 20.71
CA THR A 3 33.20 -1.11 20.44
C THR A 3 32.71 0.28 20.05
N LEU A 4 32.37 0.45 18.77
CA LEU A 4 31.57 1.59 18.34
C LEU A 4 30.34 1.66 19.28
N PRO A 5 30.01 2.84 19.82
CA PRO A 5 28.80 2.96 20.64
C PRO A 5 27.63 2.51 19.78
N THR A 6 26.89 1.52 20.26
CA THR A 6 25.60 1.15 19.69
C THR A 6 24.82 2.45 19.52
N PRO A 7 24.42 2.85 18.30
CA PRO A 7 23.58 4.02 18.17
C PRO A 7 22.38 3.77 19.09
N GLN A 8 22.06 4.73 19.96
CA GLN A 8 20.81 4.67 20.72
C GLN A 8 19.70 4.50 19.69
N ILE A 9 19.24 3.26 19.54
CA ILE A 9 18.18 2.92 18.61
C ILE A 9 16.96 3.61 19.18
N LEU A 10 16.40 4.54 18.42
CA LEU A 10 15.10 5.10 18.72
C LEU A 10 14.13 3.92 18.81
N GLU A 11 13.50 3.69 19.97
CA GLU A 11 12.47 2.67 20.15
C GLU A 11 11.25 3.07 19.31
N PRO A 12 11.02 2.46 18.13
CA PRO A 12 10.02 2.97 17.21
C PRO A 12 8.66 2.30 17.44
N PHE A 13 8.62 1.24 18.23
CA PHE A 13 7.41 0.48 18.53
C PHE A 13 6.51 1.27 19.48
N GLY A 14 5.20 1.22 19.25
CA GLY A 14 4.21 2.02 19.99
C GLY A 14 4.00 3.44 19.50
N LEU A 15 4.80 3.93 18.54
CA LEU A 15 4.60 5.24 17.90
C LEU A 15 3.28 5.34 17.11
N PHE A 16 2.79 4.20 16.62
CA PHE A 16 1.55 4.11 15.87
C PHE A 16 0.55 3.24 16.65
N PRO A 17 -0.28 3.83 17.52
CA PRO A 17 -1.34 3.08 18.19
C PRO A 17 -2.28 2.49 17.14
N LEU A 18 -2.48 1.17 17.15
CA LEU A 18 -3.30 0.47 16.15
C LEU A 18 -4.71 1.08 16.05
N SER A 19 -5.33 1.40 17.19
CA SER A 19 -6.65 2.02 17.24
C SER A 19 -6.68 3.40 16.58
N ALA A 20 -5.62 4.21 16.71
CA ALA A 20 -5.51 5.51 16.06
C ALA A 20 -5.31 5.36 14.54
N LEU A 21 -4.45 4.42 14.12
CA LEU A 21 -4.23 4.08 12.72
C LEU A 21 -5.53 3.63 12.04
N LEU A 22 -6.27 2.71 12.65
CA LEU A 22 -7.52 2.21 12.10
C LEU A 22 -8.60 3.30 12.03
N ARG A 23 -8.79 4.09 13.09
CA ARG A 23 -9.72 5.24 13.08
C ARG A 23 -9.40 6.20 11.94
N MET A 24 -8.12 6.50 11.74
CA MET A 24 -7.65 7.34 10.65
C MET A 24 -7.99 6.73 9.29
N LEU A 25 -7.60 5.47 9.05
CA LEU A 25 -7.83 4.78 7.77
C LEU A 25 -9.31 4.70 7.43
N VAL A 26 -10.15 4.28 8.39
CA VAL A 26 -11.60 4.17 8.16
C VAL A 26 -12.21 5.53 7.86
N ARG A 27 -11.89 6.57 8.65
CA ARG A 27 -12.33 7.95 8.40
C ARG A 27 -11.98 8.41 6.98
N LYS A 28 -10.74 8.18 6.54
CA LYS A 28 -10.27 8.59 5.20
C LYS A 28 -10.98 7.81 4.09
N SER A 29 -11.29 6.54 4.31
CA SER A 29 -12.01 5.71 3.33
C SER A 29 -13.48 6.14 3.12
N HIS A 30 -14.12 6.73 4.14
CA HIS A 30 -15.48 7.27 4.01
C HIS A 30 -15.53 8.66 3.36
N HIS A 31 -14.39 9.34 3.23
CA HIS A 31 -14.30 10.66 2.58
C HIS A 31 -13.86 10.60 1.11
N THR A 32 -13.60 9.40 0.56
CA THR A 32 -13.44 9.21 -0.88
C THR A 32 -14.81 9.26 -1.57
N PRO A 33 -15.03 10.16 -2.56
CA PRO A 33 -16.34 10.34 -3.18
C PRO A 33 -16.77 9.09 -3.95
N SER A 34 -17.97 8.56 -3.66
CA SER A 34 -18.62 7.55 -4.51
C SER A 34 -19.00 8.18 -5.85
N PRO A 35 -18.58 7.63 -7.00
CA PRO A 35 -19.15 8.03 -8.27
C PRO A 35 -20.55 7.45 -8.41
N THR A 36 -21.47 8.36 -8.69
CA THR A 36 -22.81 8.08 -9.21
C THR A 36 -22.74 7.22 -10.46
N SER A 37 -23.66 6.24 -10.50
CA SER A 37 -24.09 5.43 -11.65
C SER A 37 -23.44 4.05 -11.74
N GLY A 38 -24.30 3.04 -11.55
CA GLY A 38 -23.95 1.64 -11.47
C GLY A 38 -23.35 1.09 -12.75
N THR A 39 -22.09 0.69 -12.66
CA THR A 39 -21.51 -0.58 -13.14
C THR A 39 -20.05 -0.57 -12.67
N LEU A 40 -19.58 -1.67 -12.07
CA LEU A 40 -18.25 -1.87 -11.43
C LEU A 40 -18.15 -1.50 -9.93
N LEU A 41 -18.85 -2.26 -9.09
CA LEU A 41 -18.69 -2.32 -7.63
C LEU A 41 -17.30 -2.85 -7.16
N HIS A 42 -16.41 -3.26 -8.07
CA HIS A 42 -15.20 -4.01 -7.73
C HIS A 42 -13.90 -3.20 -7.59
N GLN A 43 -13.86 -1.92 -7.98
CA GLN A 43 -12.62 -1.12 -7.97
C GLN A 43 -12.60 0.05 -6.97
N GLN A 44 -13.67 0.29 -6.21
CA GLN A 44 -13.83 1.55 -5.45
C GLN A 44 -13.77 1.45 -3.93
N ASN A 45 -13.39 0.30 -3.39
CA ASN A 45 -13.35 0.07 -1.94
C ASN A 45 -11.93 0.08 -1.37
N SER A 46 -10.91 0.54 -2.11
CA SER A 46 -9.53 0.56 -1.65
C SER A 46 -9.02 1.99 -1.41
N LEU A 47 -8.53 2.26 -0.21
CA LEU A 47 -7.77 3.45 0.16
C LEU A 47 -6.28 3.13 0.15
N THR A 48 -5.48 4.00 -0.46
CA THR A 48 -4.01 3.97 -0.33
C THR A 48 -3.53 5.27 0.31
N LEU A 49 -2.73 5.16 1.37
CA LEU A 49 -2.07 6.30 2.02
C LEU A 49 -0.56 6.09 2.04
N THR A 50 0.19 7.12 1.67
CA THR A 50 1.65 7.09 1.76
C THR A 50 2.10 7.09 3.22
N ASP A 51 3.24 6.45 3.49
CA ASP A 51 3.86 6.43 4.82
C ASP A 51 4.04 7.86 5.37
N THR A 52 4.49 8.80 4.51
CA THR A 52 4.64 10.21 4.88
C THR A 52 3.32 10.88 5.29
N SER A 53 2.21 10.57 4.61
CA SER A 53 0.89 11.10 4.99
C SER A 53 0.46 10.58 6.36
N ILE A 54 0.71 9.30 6.63
CA ILE A 54 0.39 8.66 7.92
C ILE A 54 1.25 9.26 9.04
N PHE A 55 2.56 9.44 8.80
CA PHE A 55 3.45 10.06 9.78
C PHE A 55 2.99 11.47 10.15
N LYS A 56 2.61 12.29 9.17
CA LYS A 56 2.13 13.66 9.41
C LYS A 56 0.86 13.72 10.26
N GLU A 57 0.03 12.68 10.17
CA GLU A 57 -1.27 12.63 10.83
C GLU A 57 -1.20 12.01 12.23
N LEU A 58 -0.36 10.98 12.42
CA LEU A 58 -0.28 10.24 13.68
C LEU A 58 0.89 10.68 14.57
N LEU A 59 1.94 11.28 14.02
CA LEU A 59 3.14 11.65 14.79
C LEU A 59 3.25 13.16 14.99
N SER A 60 3.71 13.54 16.18
CA SER A 60 4.05 14.93 16.48
C SER A 60 5.16 15.44 15.53
N PRO A 61 5.23 16.76 15.23
CA PRO A 61 6.33 17.33 14.48
C PRO A 61 7.70 17.05 15.12
N GLN A 62 7.78 17.04 16.46
CA GLN A 62 9.01 16.78 17.21
C GLN A 62 9.51 15.35 16.98
N THR A 63 8.63 14.35 17.15
CA THR A 63 8.96 12.94 16.92
C THR A 63 9.41 12.73 15.48
N ARG A 64 8.72 13.32 14.49
CA ARG A 64 9.13 13.21 13.08
C ARG A 64 10.53 13.79 12.84
N SER A 65 10.78 14.99 13.35
CA SER A 65 12.08 15.65 13.22
C SER A 65 13.20 14.82 13.85
N GLU A 66 12.96 14.27 15.05
CA GLU A 66 13.92 13.39 15.73
C GLU A 66 14.33 12.23 14.84
N TYR A 67 13.38 11.44 14.34
CA TYR A 67 13.68 10.31 13.47
C TYR A 67 14.33 10.73 12.14
N PHE A 68 13.93 11.85 11.53
CA PHE A 68 14.55 12.32 10.28
C PHE A 68 16.01 12.76 10.45
N LEU A 69 16.43 13.19 11.66
CA LEU A 69 17.83 13.53 11.94
C LEU A 69 18.76 12.31 11.88
N HIS A 70 18.22 11.10 12.01
CA HIS A 70 18.98 9.84 11.89
C HIS A 70 19.08 9.33 10.44
N GLY A 71 18.75 10.13 9.42
CA GLY A 71 18.97 9.75 8.03
C GLY A 71 18.11 8.54 7.59
N TYR A 72 18.73 7.56 6.92
CA TYR A 72 17.98 6.43 6.34
C TYR A 72 17.50 5.45 7.41
N SER A 73 18.29 5.18 8.44
CA SER A 73 17.93 4.32 9.56
C SER A 73 16.73 4.85 10.33
N GLY A 74 16.65 6.17 10.55
CA GLY A 74 15.48 6.79 11.16
C GLY A 74 14.21 6.68 10.32
N LEU A 75 14.29 6.94 9.02
CA LEU A 75 13.16 6.74 8.10
C LEU A 75 12.75 5.27 8.00
N TYR A 76 13.72 4.36 7.98
CA TYR A 76 13.50 2.92 7.97
C TYR A 76 12.81 2.49 9.26
N ALA A 77 13.24 2.97 10.42
CA ALA A 77 12.62 2.67 11.72
C ALA A 77 11.15 3.12 11.79
N LEU A 78 10.83 4.33 11.31
CA LEU A 78 9.44 4.78 11.22
C LEU A 78 8.60 3.90 10.29
N SER A 79 9.13 3.60 9.10
CA SER A 79 8.43 2.78 8.11
C SER A 79 8.25 1.35 8.59
N PHE A 80 9.26 0.77 9.25
CA PHE A 80 9.22 -0.55 9.84
C PHE A 80 8.17 -0.62 10.94
N SER A 81 8.17 0.33 11.87
CA SER A 81 7.20 0.36 12.96
C SER A 81 5.76 0.52 12.45
N LEU A 82 5.53 1.40 11.47
CA LEU A 82 4.22 1.52 10.84
C LEU A 82 3.77 0.20 10.21
N ARG A 83 4.66 -0.45 9.45
CA ARG A 83 4.36 -1.73 8.79
C ARG A 83 4.14 -2.86 9.79
N HIS A 84 4.89 -2.88 10.89
CA HIS A 84 4.68 -3.79 12.01
C HIS A 84 3.27 -3.61 12.59
N THR A 85 2.83 -2.38 12.86
CA THR A 85 1.47 -2.08 13.31
C THR A 85 0.41 -2.47 12.28
N ILE A 86 0.66 -2.29 10.98
CA ILE A 86 -0.26 -2.72 9.93
C ILE A 86 -0.37 -4.25 9.91
N THR A 87 0.73 -4.98 10.01
CA THR A 87 0.77 -6.45 10.10
C THR A 87 -0.01 -6.94 11.33
N GLN A 88 0.20 -6.30 12.49
CA GLN A 88 -0.55 -6.56 13.72
C GLN A 88 -2.06 -6.37 13.49
N GLY A 89 -2.45 -5.25 12.89
CA GLY A 89 -3.84 -4.98 12.52
C GLY A 89 -4.42 -6.03 11.59
N ALA A 90 -3.68 -6.41 10.54
CA ALA A 90 -4.10 -7.44 9.59
C ALA A 90 -4.32 -8.80 10.28
N ALA A 91 -3.42 -9.21 11.18
CA ALA A 91 -3.55 -10.46 11.95
C ALA A 91 -4.83 -10.47 12.80
N LEU A 92 -5.05 -9.41 13.58
CA LEU A 92 -6.24 -9.26 14.42
C LEU A 92 -7.52 -9.24 13.59
N LEU A 93 -7.48 -8.58 12.43
CA LEU A 93 -8.60 -8.54 11.50
C LEU A 93 -8.89 -9.87 10.84
N HIS A 94 -7.89 -10.73 10.61
CA HIS A 94 -8.11 -12.10 10.13
C HIS A 94 -8.78 -12.98 11.18
N MET A 95 -8.50 -12.78 12.47
CA MET A 95 -9.20 -13.48 13.56
C MET A 95 -10.60 -12.92 13.83
N TYR A 96 -10.84 -11.67 13.47
CA TYR A 96 -12.14 -11.06 13.72
C TYR A 96 -13.26 -11.79 12.96
N GLY A 97 -14.26 -12.27 13.69
CA GLY A 97 -15.45 -12.92 13.11
C GLY A 97 -15.21 -14.33 12.57
N THR A 98 -14.07 -14.97 12.84
CA THR A 98 -13.91 -16.42 12.67
C THR A 98 -14.37 -17.10 13.95
N ASN A 99 -15.19 -18.15 13.84
CA ASN A 99 -15.62 -18.94 15.01
C ASN A 99 -14.51 -19.90 15.49
N GLY A 100 -13.42 -19.98 14.73
CA GLY A 100 -12.35 -20.98 14.87
C GLY A 100 -11.02 -20.44 15.40
N SER A 101 -10.91 -19.16 15.77
CA SER A 101 -9.66 -18.64 16.35
C SER A 101 -9.35 -19.42 17.63
N THR A 102 -8.38 -20.32 17.55
CA THR A 102 -8.06 -21.21 18.67
C THR A 102 -7.36 -20.41 19.76
N CYS A 103 -7.45 -20.87 21.02
CA CYS A 103 -6.64 -20.31 22.11
C CYS A 103 -5.13 -20.27 21.75
N ARG A 104 -4.69 -21.21 20.90
CA ARG A 104 -3.32 -21.29 20.40
C ARG A 104 -2.94 -20.15 19.45
N GLU A 105 -3.75 -19.84 18.45
CA GLU A 105 -3.47 -18.71 17.53
C GLU A 105 -3.46 -17.37 18.28
N HIS A 106 -4.33 -17.22 19.28
CA HIS A 106 -4.29 -16.06 20.18
C HIS A 106 -2.96 -16.00 20.94
N GLN A 107 -2.48 -17.11 21.49
CA GLN A 107 -1.21 -17.16 22.22
C GLN A 107 -0.01 -16.85 21.31
N GLU A 108 0.02 -17.39 20.10
CA GLU A 108 1.09 -17.16 19.14
C GLU A 108 1.17 -15.69 18.71
N LEU A 109 0.02 -15.06 18.41
CA LEU A 109 -0.03 -13.63 18.07
C LEU A 109 0.21 -12.71 19.26
N SER A 110 -0.29 -13.07 20.46
CA SER A 110 0.03 -12.36 21.70
C SER A 110 1.54 -12.36 21.96
N ALA A 111 2.21 -13.49 21.74
CA ALA A 111 3.66 -13.59 21.90
C ALA A 111 4.42 -12.82 20.81
N LEU A 112 3.98 -12.89 19.56
CA LEU A 112 4.64 -12.23 18.43
C LEU A 112 4.60 -10.71 18.54
N PHE A 113 3.45 -10.15 18.91
CA PHE A 113 3.24 -8.71 18.95
C PHE A 113 3.34 -8.10 20.34
N ASP A 114 3.51 -8.91 21.39
CA ASP A 114 3.50 -8.49 22.79
C ASP A 114 2.20 -7.73 23.15
N LEU A 115 1.05 -8.39 22.93
CA LEU A 115 -0.27 -7.77 23.12
C LEU A 115 -1.29 -8.71 23.76
N ASP A 116 -2.32 -8.13 24.38
CA ASP A 116 -3.51 -8.85 24.81
C ASP A 116 -4.49 -8.97 23.61
N VAL A 117 -4.38 -10.08 22.86
CA VAL A 117 -5.25 -10.34 21.68
C VAL A 117 -6.74 -10.22 22.05
N PRO A 118 -7.25 -10.88 23.11
CA PRO A 118 -8.65 -10.73 23.52
C PRO A 118 -9.08 -9.28 23.76
N GLN A 119 -8.26 -8.47 24.43
CA GLN A 119 -8.58 -7.05 24.65
C GLN A 119 -8.60 -6.27 23.34
N GLN A 120 -7.57 -6.44 22.50
CA GLN A 120 -7.48 -5.76 21.21
C GLN A 120 -8.67 -6.11 20.30
N LEU A 121 -9.07 -7.39 20.24
CA LEU A 121 -10.26 -7.81 19.48
C LEU A 121 -11.55 -7.17 19.99
N ARG A 122 -11.73 -6.98 21.31
CA ARG A 122 -12.88 -6.26 21.88
C ARG A 122 -12.89 -4.78 21.48
N GLU A 123 -11.73 -4.13 21.51
CA GLU A 123 -11.60 -2.73 21.10
C GLU A 123 -11.91 -2.56 19.60
N LEU A 124 -11.37 -3.46 18.76
CA LEU A 124 -11.68 -3.52 17.33
C LEU A 124 -13.17 -3.76 17.09
N GLN A 125 -13.80 -4.64 17.86
CA GLN A 125 -15.22 -4.90 17.75
C GLN A 125 -16.06 -3.64 18.04
N GLY A 126 -15.70 -2.88 19.06
CA GLY A 126 -16.33 -1.58 19.34
C GLY A 126 -16.18 -0.62 18.17
N LEU A 127 -14.95 -0.48 17.66
CA LEU A 127 -14.62 0.40 16.55
C LEU A 127 -15.39 0.04 15.27
N PHE A 128 -15.49 -1.24 14.89
CA PHE A 128 -16.15 -1.64 13.66
C PHE A 128 -17.67 -1.66 13.75
N ARG A 129 -18.25 -2.00 14.91
CA ARG A 129 -19.69 -1.85 15.11
C ARG A 129 -20.13 -0.40 14.89
N GLU A 130 -19.33 0.56 15.35
CA GLU A 130 -19.57 1.99 15.15
C GLU A 130 -19.48 2.39 13.68
N LEU A 131 -18.52 1.83 12.93
CA LEU A 131 -18.14 2.33 11.60
C LEU A 131 -18.76 1.59 10.42
N THR A 132 -18.96 0.26 10.49
CA THR A 132 -19.30 -0.56 9.30
C THR A 132 -20.70 -1.17 9.33
N ARG A 133 -21.47 -0.94 10.41
CA ARG A 133 -22.78 -1.57 10.66
C ARG A 133 -22.75 -3.11 10.60
N GLY A 134 -21.57 -3.74 10.66
CA GLY A 134 -21.38 -5.17 10.86
C GLY A 134 -21.13 -6.02 9.61
N ASP A 135 -21.37 -5.52 8.39
CA ASP A 135 -21.33 -6.36 7.19
C ASP A 135 -19.98 -6.37 6.46
N LEU A 136 -19.16 -5.34 6.70
CA LEU A 136 -17.85 -5.15 6.07
C LEU A 136 -16.74 -5.20 7.11
N LEU A 137 -15.66 -5.87 6.72
CA LEU A 137 -14.40 -5.98 7.44
C LEU A 137 -13.29 -5.30 6.63
N PRO A 138 -12.42 -4.53 7.29
CA PRO A 138 -11.26 -3.99 6.62
C PRO A 138 -10.25 -5.11 6.36
N VAL A 139 -9.58 -5.03 5.22
CA VAL A 139 -8.44 -5.85 4.84
C VAL A 139 -7.27 -4.91 4.65
N LEU A 140 -6.21 -5.11 5.43
CA LEU A 140 -5.04 -4.24 5.42
C LEU A 140 -3.90 -4.88 4.63
N GLY A 141 -3.11 -4.03 3.99
CA GLY A 141 -1.84 -4.41 3.40
C GLY A 141 -0.92 -3.21 3.28
N PHE A 142 0.27 -3.41 2.70
CA PHE A 142 1.19 -2.33 2.42
C PHE A 142 2.11 -2.68 1.26
N SER A 143 2.62 -1.65 0.59
CA SER A 143 3.54 -1.77 -0.55
C SER A 143 4.63 -0.70 -0.43
N ALA A 144 5.49 -0.60 -1.44
CA ALA A 144 6.39 0.55 -1.56
C ALA A 144 5.65 1.91 -1.60
N LEU A 145 4.38 1.94 -1.99
CA LEU A 145 3.56 3.15 -2.06
C LEU A 145 2.91 3.55 -0.71
N GLY A 146 2.98 2.67 0.29
CA GLY A 146 2.44 2.88 1.63
C GLY A 146 1.34 1.88 2.00
N CYS A 147 0.50 2.28 2.94
CA CYS A 147 -0.57 1.46 3.52
C CYS A 147 -1.79 1.39 2.59
N HIS A 148 -2.36 0.19 2.50
CA HIS A 148 -3.59 -0.08 1.78
C HIS A 148 -4.66 -0.56 2.75
N LEU A 149 -5.89 -0.08 2.53
CA LEU A 149 -7.10 -0.54 3.19
C LEU A 149 -8.10 -0.90 2.10
N SER A 150 -8.56 -2.15 2.08
CA SER A 150 -9.70 -2.60 1.28
C SER A 150 -10.85 -3.01 2.20
N TRP A 151 -12.06 -3.13 1.66
CA TRP A 151 -13.23 -3.58 2.41
C TRP A 151 -13.78 -4.87 1.83
N GLN A 152 -14.06 -5.82 2.71
CA GLN A 152 -14.52 -7.15 2.33
C GLN A 152 -15.74 -7.57 3.16
N LYS A 153 -16.69 -8.28 2.52
CA LYS A 153 -17.85 -8.81 3.25
C LYS A 153 -17.42 -9.90 4.23
N ASN A 154 -18.11 -9.99 5.36
CA ASN A 154 -17.89 -11.10 6.28
C ASN A 154 -18.17 -12.46 5.58
N GLY A 155 -17.37 -13.48 5.87
CA GLY A 155 -17.42 -14.80 5.21
C GLY A 155 -16.76 -14.88 3.82
N MET A 156 -16.15 -13.79 3.34
CA MET A 156 -15.36 -13.78 2.11
C MET A 156 -13.85 -13.84 2.42
N CYS A 157 -13.09 -14.35 1.45
CA CYS A 157 -11.65 -14.51 1.57
C CYS A 157 -10.96 -13.15 1.76
N ARG A 158 -10.04 -13.10 2.73
CA ARG A 158 -9.32 -11.90 3.15
C ARG A 158 -7.91 -11.82 2.58
N ALA A 159 -7.58 -12.68 1.62
CA ALA A 159 -6.31 -12.61 0.91
C ALA A 159 -6.18 -11.27 0.19
N TYR A 160 -5.01 -10.66 0.33
CA TYR A 160 -4.73 -9.34 -0.21
C TYR A 160 -3.25 -9.23 -0.58
N ASP A 161 -3.00 -8.92 -1.84
CA ASP A 161 -1.71 -8.53 -2.37
C ASP A 161 -1.92 -7.29 -3.26
N PRO A 162 -1.37 -6.11 -2.89
CA PRO A 162 -1.54 -4.90 -3.69
C PRO A 162 -0.91 -4.98 -5.09
N TYR A 163 -0.06 -5.98 -5.35
CA TYR A 163 0.61 -6.19 -6.62
C TYR A 163 -0.16 -7.15 -7.54
N HIS A 164 -0.84 -8.17 -6.99
CA HIS A 164 -1.42 -9.26 -7.80
C HIS A 164 -2.87 -9.63 -7.44
N ASN A 165 -3.33 -9.33 -6.22
CA ASN A 165 -4.62 -9.79 -5.72
C ASN A 165 -5.25 -8.78 -4.74
N THR A 166 -5.87 -7.74 -5.27
CA THR A 166 -6.45 -6.67 -4.43
C THR A 166 -7.73 -7.07 -3.71
N CYS A 167 -8.39 -8.15 -4.13
CA CYS A 167 -9.56 -8.73 -3.46
C CYS A 167 -9.92 -10.11 -4.03
N CYS A 168 -10.04 -11.13 -3.17
CA CYS A 168 -10.56 -12.43 -3.55
C CYS A 168 -12.09 -12.48 -3.39
N SER A 169 -12.82 -12.96 -4.41
CA SER A 169 -14.28 -13.10 -4.37
C SER A 169 -14.76 -14.47 -3.89
N SER A 170 -13.88 -15.34 -3.40
CA SER A 170 -14.25 -16.67 -2.91
C SER A 170 -14.77 -16.60 -1.48
N THR A 171 -15.79 -17.38 -1.17
CA THR A 171 -16.27 -17.60 0.19
C THR A 171 -15.28 -18.43 1.00
N THR A 172 -15.29 -18.25 2.32
CA THR A 172 -14.47 -19.04 3.25
C THR A 172 -15.33 -19.98 4.10
N ALA A 173 -14.70 -20.97 4.70
CA ALA A 173 -15.32 -21.73 5.78
C ALA A 173 -15.51 -20.84 7.02
N ALA A 174 -16.47 -21.18 7.89
CA ALA A 174 -16.84 -20.36 9.04
C ALA A 174 -15.70 -20.15 10.07
N ASP A 175 -14.70 -21.02 10.03
CA ASP A 175 -13.53 -21.06 10.89
C ASP A 175 -12.26 -20.52 10.21
N SER A 176 -12.32 -20.10 8.94
CA SER A 176 -11.14 -19.66 8.19
C SER A 176 -11.30 -18.27 7.59
N PRO A 177 -10.28 -17.40 7.67
CA PRO A 177 -10.26 -16.12 6.97
C PRO A 177 -9.89 -16.22 5.49
N PHE A 178 -9.42 -17.40 5.03
CA PHE A 178 -8.97 -17.62 3.66
C PHE A 178 -9.76 -18.73 2.96
N CYS A 179 -9.88 -18.65 1.64
CA CYS A 179 -10.41 -19.76 0.84
C CYS A 179 -9.33 -20.83 0.65
N HIS A 180 -9.67 -22.00 0.11
CA HIS A 180 -8.71 -23.10 -0.08
C HIS A 180 -7.48 -22.72 -0.91
N VAL A 181 -7.63 -21.80 -1.88
CA VAL A 181 -6.51 -21.30 -2.70
C VAL A 181 -5.56 -20.42 -1.90
N HIS A 182 -6.10 -19.61 -0.99
CA HIS A 182 -5.34 -18.60 -0.26
C HIS A 182 -5.03 -19.00 1.19
N GLN A 183 -5.19 -20.27 1.55
CA GLN A 183 -4.69 -20.77 2.84
C GLN A 183 -3.21 -20.44 3.08
N PRO A 184 -2.32 -20.46 2.06
CA PRO A 184 -0.92 -20.05 2.24
C PRO A 184 -0.73 -18.58 2.63
N CYS A 185 -1.74 -17.72 2.46
CA CYS A 185 -1.67 -16.31 2.88
C CYS A 185 -1.80 -16.13 4.40
N ALA A 186 -2.12 -17.20 5.15
CA ALA A 186 -2.00 -17.24 6.59
C ALA A 186 -0.52 -17.30 6.98
N TRP A 187 0.18 -16.17 6.88
CA TRP A 187 1.64 -16.06 7.07
C TRP A 187 2.15 -16.58 8.43
N TRP A 188 1.27 -16.76 9.42
CA TRP A 188 1.59 -17.36 10.71
C TRP A 188 1.63 -18.90 10.69
N ASN A 189 1.16 -19.56 9.61
CA ASN A 189 0.97 -21.00 9.50
C ASN A 189 1.71 -21.64 8.30
N MET A 190 3.05 -21.77 8.33
CA MET A 190 3.86 -22.64 7.41
C MET A 190 4.46 -21.94 6.15
N PRO A 191 5.35 -22.61 5.36
CA PRO A 191 6.53 -21.97 4.75
C PRO A 191 6.24 -20.99 3.62
N GLN A 192 7.16 -20.03 3.48
CA GLN A 192 7.04 -18.85 2.59
C GLN A 192 7.28 -19.15 1.10
N ASP A 193 7.55 -20.39 0.72
CA ASP A 193 7.91 -20.77 -0.65
C ASP A 193 6.73 -20.73 -1.63
N MET A 194 5.50 -20.71 -1.11
CA MET A 194 4.26 -20.55 -1.90
C MET A 194 3.46 -19.29 -1.51
N ALA A 195 4.11 -18.37 -0.78
CA ALA A 195 3.50 -17.16 -0.27
C ALA A 195 3.45 -16.04 -1.33
N ASP A 196 2.35 -15.28 -1.36
CA ASP A 196 2.29 -14.05 -2.12
C ASP A 196 3.22 -12.96 -1.53
N ALA A 197 3.43 -11.87 -2.27
CA ALA A 197 4.35 -10.82 -1.86
C ALA A 197 3.96 -10.20 -0.51
N GLN A 198 2.67 -10.04 -0.25
CA GLN A 198 2.17 -9.46 1.00
C GLN A 198 2.43 -10.39 2.19
N THR A 199 2.29 -11.70 2.01
CA THR A 199 2.51 -12.74 3.02
C THR A 199 4.00 -12.79 3.41
N ILE A 200 4.90 -12.73 2.42
CA ILE A 200 6.35 -12.62 2.67
C ILE A 200 6.65 -11.34 3.46
N MET A 201 6.05 -10.22 3.05
CA MET A 201 6.25 -8.94 3.74
C MET A 201 5.68 -8.97 5.17
N PHE A 202 4.52 -9.55 5.40
CA PHE A 202 3.96 -9.69 6.75
C PHE A 202 4.85 -10.54 7.66
N ALA A 203 5.40 -11.64 7.15
CA ALA A 203 6.36 -12.43 7.91
C ALA A 203 7.65 -11.66 8.23
N PHE A 204 8.12 -10.78 7.33
CA PHE A 204 9.25 -9.90 7.63
C PHE A 204 8.90 -8.86 8.71
N TYR A 205 7.80 -8.13 8.55
CA TYR A 205 7.47 -7.02 9.45
C TYR A 205 6.81 -7.43 10.77
N GLY A 206 6.37 -8.67 10.92
CA GLY A 206 5.82 -9.16 12.20
C GLY A 206 6.89 -9.31 13.30
N TRP A 207 8.17 -9.47 12.94
CA TRP A 207 9.25 -9.82 13.84
C TRP A 207 10.11 -8.57 14.12
N LYS A 208 10.09 -8.08 15.36
CA LYS A 208 10.73 -6.80 15.73
C LYS A 208 12.24 -6.83 15.47
N GLU A 209 12.85 -7.99 15.52
CA GLU A 209 14.29 -8.22 15.30
C GLU A 209 14.71 -7.85 13.87
N HIS A 210 13.82 -7.95 12.88
CA HIS A 210 14.10 -7.57 11.50
C HIS A 210 14.26 -6.05 11.30
N LEU A 211 13.95 -5.25 12.31
CA LEU A 211 14.35 -3.84 12.35
C LEU A 211 15.87 -3.68 12.26
N PHE A 212 16.64 -4.67 12.71
CA PHE A 212 18.10 -4.63 12.69
C PHE A 212 18.72 -5.39 11.52
N ALA A 213 17.91 -5.79 10.54
CA ALA A 213 18.38 -6.56 9.39
C ALA A 213 19.28 -5.75 8.45
N TYR A 214 19.25 -4.41 8.52
CA TYR A 214 20.00 -3.53 7.62
C TYR A 214 20.82 -2.50 8.40
N THR A 215 22.06 -2.26 7.94
CA THR A 215 22.88 -1.13 8.38
C THR A 215 22.51 0.16 7.63
N GLU A 216 22.95 1.32 8.12
CA GLU A 216 22.78 2.61 7.43
C GLU A 216 23.40 2.60 6.03
N GLU A 217 24.56 1.97 5.86
CA GLU A 217 25.23 1.82 4.57
C GLU A 217 24.40 0.97 3.60
N GLN A 218 23.87 -0.16 4.07
CA GLN A 218 23.01 -1.02 3.27
C GLN A 218 21.71 -0.30 2.88
N LEU A 219 21.07 0.41 3.82
CA LEU A 219 19.88 1.22 3.52
C LEU A 219 20.17 2.30 2.49
N ARG A 220 21.30 3.03 2.63
CA ARG A 220 21.74 4.02 1.65
C ARG A 220 21.98 3.40 0.28
N GLU A 221 22.61 2.23 0.23
CA GLU A 221 22.85 1.50 -1.01
C GLU A 221 21.54 1.07 -1.67
N GLU A 222 20.60 0.50 -0.91
CA GLU A 222 19.30 0.06 -1.44
C GLU A 222 18.43 1.23 -1.92
N VAL A 223 18.41 2.34 -1.18
CA VAL A 223 17.76 3.58 -1.63
C VAL A 223 18.46 4.15 -2.86
N GLY A 224 19.79 4.09 -2.88
CA GLY A 224 20.61 4.46 -4.04
C GLY A 224 20.27 3.61 -5.28
N LYS A 225 20.17 2.29 -5.14
CA LYS A 225 19.76 1.35 -6.20
C LYS A 225 18.32 1.60 -6.62
N PHE A 226 17.41 1.91 -5.70
CA PHE A 226 16.04 2.28 -6.02
C PHE A 226 16.00 3.55 -6.87
N TRP A 227 16.64 4.63 -6.42
CA TRP A 227 16.72 5.87 -7.20
C TRP A 227 17.55 5.73 -8.46
N HIS A 228 18.51 4.81 -8.50
CA HIS A 228 19.22 4.48 -9.73
C HIS A 228 18.33 3.72 -10.71
N ARG A 229 17.47 2.80 -10.25
CA ARG A 229 16.50 2.09 -11.10
C ARG A 229 15.40 3.03 -11.60
N ILE A 230 14.79 3.82 -10.71
CA ILE A 230 13.84 4.88 -11.06
C ILE A 230 14.55 5.90 -11.96
N GLY A 231 15.77 6.27 -11.61
CA GLY A 231 16.63 7.16 -12.37
C GLY A 231 17.04 6.58 -13.71
N MET A 232 17.21 5.28 -13.90
CA MET A 232 17.46 4.63 -15.18
C MET A 232 16.17 4.57 -16.01
N GLN A 233 15.03 4.33 -15.38
CA GLN A 233 13.71 4.52 -15.99
C GLN A 233 13.48 5.99 -16.40
N GLN A 234 14.10 6.96 -15.71
CA GLN A 234 14.04 8.40 -16.00
C GLN A 234 15.22 8.94 -16.85
N ARG A 235 16.35 8.21 -16.95
CA ARG A 235 17.60 8.53 -17.69
C ARG A 235 17.65 7.87 -19.06
N ILE A 236 16.67 7.04 -19.39
CA ILE A 236 16.07 7.17 -20.72
C ILE A 236 15.50 8.58 -20.71
N ALA A 237 16.30 9.58 -21.11
CA ALA A 237 15.76 10.90 -21.42
C ALA A 237 14.50 10.65 -22.24
N PRO A 238 13.34 11.23 -21.90
CA PRO A 238 12.14 11.02 -22.69
C PRO A 238 12.43 11.70 -24.02
N HIS A 239 13.01 10.94 -24.95
CA HIS A 239 12.76 11.18 -26.33
C HIS A 239 11.25 11.07 -26.41
N LEU A 240 10.60 12.21 -26.62
CA LEU A 240 9.23 12.20 -27.05
C LEU A 240 9.25 11.29 -28.28
N ASP A 241 8.62 10.13 -28.17
CA ASP A 241 8.53 9.19 -29.27
C ASP A 241 7.90 9.96 -30.43
N ASP A 242 8.51 9.91 -31.62
CA ASP A 242 8.09 10.77 -32.73
C ASP A 242 6.63 10.48 -33.13
N GLY A 243 6.13 9.27 -32.84
CA GLY A 243 4.71 8.90 -33.00
C GLY A 243 3.78 9.34 -31.87
N ALA A 244 4.29 9.76 -30.70
CA ALA A 244 3.45 10.08 -29.54
C ALA A 244 2.58 11.33 -29.77
N LEU A 245 3.11 12.33 -30.47
CA LEU A 245 2.35 13.54 -30.82
C LEU A 245 1.19 13.23 -31.78
N GLU A 246 1.43 12.34 -32.74
CA GLU A 246 0.40 11.89 -33.69
C GLU A 246 -0.72 11.13 -32.98
N VAL A 247 -0.38 10.17 -32.12
CA VAL A 247 -1.36 9.39 -31.33
C VAL A 247 -2.17 10.29 -30.40
N LEU A 248 -1.52 11.31 -29.81
CA LEU A 248 -2.19 12.29 -28.96
C LEU A 248 -2.91 13.38 -29.76
N GLN A 249 -2.82 13.41 -31.09
CA GLN A 249 -3.39 14.45 -31.92
C GLN A 249 -2.94 15.86 -31.47
N ILE A 250 -1.65 16.01 -31.16
CA ILE A 250 -1.03 17.28 -30.78
C ILE A 250 -0.07 17.67 -31.90
N GLU A 251 -0.26 18.87 -32.45
CA GLU A 251 0.42 19.30 -33.68
C GLU A 251 1.92 19.46 -33.53
N SER A 252 2.40 19.88 -32.35
CA SER A 252 3.81 20.17 -32.14
C SER A 252 4.25 20.08 -30.67
N ARG A 253 5.57 20.08 -30.46
CA ARG A 253 6.18 20.11 -29.12
C ARG A 253 5.88 21.43 -28.40
N GLU A 254 5.80 22.54 -29.14
CA GLU A 254 5.45 23.86 -28.61
C GLU A 254 3.99 23.86 -28.11
N THR A 255 3.09 23.21 -28.85
CA THR A 255 1.69 23.05 -28.46
C THR A 255 1.57 22.18 -27.20
N LEU A 256 2.34 21.09 -27.13
CA LEU A 256 2.44 20.23 -25.95
C LEU A 256 2.92 21.03 -24.71
N SER A 257 3.97 21.82 -24.86
CA SER A 257 4.52 22.69 -23.81
C SER A 257 3.52 23.75 -23.36
N ALA A 258 2.80 24.38 -24.30
CA ALA A 258 1.76 25.37 -24.00
C ALA A 258 0.55 24.78 -23.25
N LEU A 259 0.17 23.52 -23.54
CA LEU A 259 -0.87 22.81 -22.79
C LEU A 259 -0.48 22.55 -21.34
N GLY A 260 0.80 22.23 -21.11
CA GLY A 260 1.35 21.82 -19.83
C GLY A 260 0.71 20.53 -19.26
N PRO A 261 1.17 20.05 -18.09
CA PRO A 261 0.77 18.74 -17.56
C PRO A 261 -0.74 18.61 -17.31
N LYS A 262 -1.37 19.69 -16.83
CA LYS A 262 -2.81 19.72 -16.56
C LYS A 262 -3.64 19.73 -17.86
N GLY A 263 -3.20 20.45 -18.89
CA GLY A 263 -3.85 20.47 -20.19
C GLY A 263 -3.73 19.13 -20.91
N LEU A 264 -2.52 18.55 -20.91
CA LEU A 264 -2.24 17.22 -21.45
C LEU A 264 -3.13 16.14 -20.82
N ARG A 265 -3.27 16.13 -19.48
CA ARG A 265 -4.15 15.18 -18.78
C ARG A 265 -5.60 15.30 -19.22
N ARG A 266 -6.13 16.52 -19.37
CA ARG A 266 -7.51 16.73 -19.83
C ARG A 266 -7.70 16.26 -21.28
N HIS A 267 -6.71 16.48 -22.12
CA HIS A 267 -6.71 16.06 -23.52
C HIS A 267 -6.67 14.53 -23.65
N PHE A 268 -5.77 13.87 -22.93
CA PHE A 268 -5.71 12.40 -22.84
C PHE A 268 -7.04 11.80 -22.39
N LEU A 269 -7.65 12.31 -21.32
CA LEU A 269 -8.93 11.79 -20.83
C LEU A 269 -10.06 11.92 -21.86
N ARG A 270 -10.01 12.92 -22.73
CA ARG A 270 -10.99 13.10 -23.80
C ARG A 270 -10.81 12.06 -24.91
N LEU A 271 -9.57 11.78 -25.29
CA LEU A 271 -9.24 10.76 -26.28
C LEU A 271 -9.50 9.35 -25.74
N ALA A 272 -9.07 9.08 -24.51
CA ALA A 272 -9.26 7.83 -23.80
C ALA A 272 -10.74 7.43 -23.74
N ARG A 273 -11.65 8.37 -23.48
CA ARG A 273 -13.10 8.10 -23.50
C ARG A 273 -13.62 7.65 -24.86
N ARG A 274 -13.01 8.10 -25.96
CA ARG A 274 -13.42 7.75 -27.33
C ARG A 274 -12.79 6.44 -27.79
N THR A 275 -11.59 6.11 -27.33
CA THR A 275 -10.82 4.95 -27.76
C THR A 275 -10.82 3.79 -26.74
N HIS A 276 -11.53 3.94 -25.61
CA HIS A 276 -11.58 2.90 -24.59
C HIS A 276 -12.25 1.62 -25.13
N PRO A 277 -11.71 0.42 -24.84
CA PRO A 277 -12.30 -0.86 -25.24
C PRO A 277 -13.76 -1.02 -24.83
N ASP A 278 -14.11 -0.61 -23.61
CA ASP A 278 -15.49 -0.64 -23.09
C ASP A 278 -16.47 0.24 -23.89
N ASN A 279 -15.98 1.20 -24.66
CA ASN A 279 -16.78 2.07 -25.53
C ASN A 279 -16.69 1.67 -27.01
N GLY A 280 -16.24 0.43 -27.30
CA GLY A 280 -16.09 -0.09 -28.66
C GLY A 280 -14.78 0.31 -29.35
N GLY A 281 -13.81 0.84 -28.59
CA GLY A 281 -12.47 1.12 -29.08
C GLY A 281 -11.58 -0.12 -29.14
N ASP A 282 -10.42 0.03 -29.78
CA ASP A 282 -9.43 -1.05 -29.89
C ASP A 282 -8.44 -1.03 -28.70
N HIS A 283 -8.15 -2.22 -28.16
CA HIS A 283 -7.29 -2.39 -26.99
C HIS A 283 -5.84 -1.97 -27.27
N GLU A 284 -5.30 -2.31 -28.45
CA GLU A 284 -3.94 -1.88 -28.81
C GLU A 284 -3.86 -0.36 -28.98
N SER A 285 -4.87 0.23 -29.61
CA SER A 285 -4.96 1.68 -29.79
C SER A 285 -5.04 2.44 -28.46
N PHE A 286 -5.75 1.88 -27.48
CA PHE A 286 -5.81 2.44 -26.13
C PHE A 286 -4.47 2.33 -25.40
N LEU A 287 -3.78 1.20 -25.51
CA LEU A 287 -2.43 1.02 -24.95
C LEU A 287 -1.42 1.99 -25.57
N ARG A 288 -1.45 2.17 -26.90
CA ARG A 288 -0.61 3.17 -27.60
C ARG A 288 -0.89 4.59 -27.10
N LEU A 289 -2.17 4.93 -26.86
CA LEU A 289 -2.55 6.23 -26.30
C LEU A 289 -2.01 6.44 -24.87
N GLN A 290 -2.05 5.40 -24.02
CA GLN A 290 -1.47 5.45 -22.67
C GLN A 290 0.05 5.64 -22.71
N GLN A 291 0.74 4.92 -23.58
CA GLN A 291 2.19 5.03 -23.78
C GLN A 291 2.58 6.43 -24.27
N ALA A 292 1.85 6.95 -25.27
CA ALA A 292 2.07 8.31 -25.79
C ALA A 292 1.86 9.38 -24.71
N TYR A 293 0.82 9.25 -23.88
CA TYR A 293 0.59 10.15 -22.74
C TYR A 293 1.73 10.10 -21.72
N GLY A 294 2.22 8.91 -21.39
CA GLY A 294 3.36 8.72 -20.49
C GLY A 294 4.63 9.40 -21.00
N SER A 295 4.94 9.21 -22.29
CA SER A 295 6.08 9.84 -22.97
C SER A 295 5.97 11.38 -22.97
N ALA A 296 4.80 11.92 -23.34
CA ALA A 296 4.55 13.35 -23.37
C ALA A 296 4.57 14.01 -21.98
N LEU A 297 4.07 13.32 -20.95
CA LEU A 297 4.11 13.81 -19.58
C LEU A 297 5.55 13.82 -19.03
N ALA A 298 6.34 12.80 -19.37
CA ALA A 298 7.74 12.74 -19.01
C ALA A 298 8.54 13.88 -19.68
N PHE A 299 8.28 14.16 -20.96
CA PHE A 299 8.85 15.32 -21.67
C PHE A 299 8.56 16.65 -20.96
N LEU A 300 7.32 16.89 -20.54
CA LEU A 300 6.93 18.13 -19.85
C LEU A 300 7.51 18.28 -18.44
N HIS A 301 7.92 17.18 -17.81
CA HIS A 301 8.50 17.18 -16.47
C HIS A 301 10.04 17.14 -16.50
N ALA A 302 10.64 16.99 -17.68
CA ALA A 302 12.08 17.08 -17.82
C ALA A 302 12.53 18.52 -17.48
N PRO A 303 13.58 18.69 -16.65
CA PRO A 303 14.16 20.02 -16.43
C PRO A 303 14.66 20.55 -17.78
N SER A 304 14.26 21.76 -18.15
CA SER A 304 14.84 22.45 -19.31
C SER A 304 16.37 22.48 -19.15
N PRO A 305 17.14 22.18 -20.20
CA PRO A 305 18.59 22.33 -20.17
C PRO A 305 19.01 23.78 -19.87
#